data_AF-A0A024G5L6-F1
#
_entry.id   AF-A0A024G5L6-F1
#
_cell.length_a   1.000
_cell.length_b   1.000
_cell.length_c   1.000
_cell.angle_alpha   90.00
_cell.angle_beta   90.00
_cell.angle_gamma   90.00
#
_symmetry.space_group_name_H-M   'P 1'
#
loop_
_entity.id
_entity.type
_entity.pdbx_description
1 polymer ?
#
loop_
_entity_poly.entity_id
_entity_poly.type
_entity_poly.pdbx_seq_one_letter_code
_entity_poly.pdbx_strand_id
1 'polypeptide(L)'
;MKDATVERHASQSTGNALGKRVLNETNTLLLDMGLGKDHRRLFCNVKDLTASISSMSVAVYEKLFQKRLDSICRYPTTMIQYIDNVDSILEALRGVILIREAASASYLDKINGTDICSGDVRSIGKLIAVFREIYETLYFNTSLNIVFTEDPDVSEPPQRAHCPRSKKNCNRKGRNCGGIALKQKNCSRKICTKRGGKLASTRVVPDTYNENADADSVSEVRYDSDLHRSQISPMPLNSSISDLSFKNFRERQAGVSFGSFSPVEINQSPHSLVYESIEMEANENVLREKPIHDDQNLDAKHEIIDSATDINKQKEEDDARGTRKVSPNLSSKKDKSSRTPLYPLVPMRLSATTCRAEKKYSLLIQDHVETLRLQEKRHRELLARRFRVSKHQQQIDAIRHRNFQQTLCQERLAAQMQQKTTLESHMRIMMNNVLTIEKEKLKIKQKDFSEQIKSIQSSHQRQERALETFFDHQLALLKEELLRNTVEQDLTEKAHRLASKQLLRDLRHHQDENLKCTIDKAQERQKHRLYTWERDHQRQITQMTQKEPTRTIDPFHAAAIRARELRQAKHQTHKRSISKHNTVADD
;
A
#
# COMPACT_ATOMS: atom_id res chain seq x y z
N MET A 1 38.25 -5.48 44.04
CA MET A 1 37.29 -4.35 43.97
C MET A 1 37.74 -3.18 43.06
N LYS A 2 38.76 -3.32 42.20
CA LYS A 2 39.19 -2.25 41.27
C LYS A 2 38.64 -2.41 39.83
N ASP A 3 38.05 -3.55 39.49
CA ASP A 3 37.58 -3.84 38.12
C ASP A 3 36.14 -3.35 37.84
N ALA A 4 35.33 -3.08 38.86
CA ALA A 4 33.95 -2.62 38.69
C ALA A 4 33.82 -1.13 38.25
N THR A 5 34.90 -0.35 38.37
CA THR A 5 34.92 1.06 37.97
C THR A 5 35.21 1.27 36.49
N VAL A 6 35.86 0.31 35.81
CA VAL A 6 36.24 0.46 34.39
C VAL A 6 35.05 0.22 33.46
N GLU A 7 34.17 -0.74 33.76
CA GLU A 7 32.98 -1.02 32.93
C GLU A 7 31.92 0.10 32.98
N ARG A 8 31.86 0.89 34.07
CA ARG A 8 30.93 2.02 34.18
C ARG A 8 31.28 3.18 33.25
N HIS A 9 32.55 3.37 32.91
CA HIS A 9 32.95 4.44 32.00
C HIS A 9 32.73 4.07 30.52
N ALA A 10 32.85 2.80 30.16
CA ALA A 10 32.59 2.33 28.80
C ALA A 10 31.10 2.43 28.41
N SER A 11 30.20 2.08 29.33
CA SER A 11 28.75 2.16 29.12
C SER A 11 28.20 3.60 29.09
N GLN A 12 28.81 4.54 29.83
CA GLN A 12 28.43 5.96 29.78
C GLN A 12 28.86 6.65 28.46
N SER A 13 29.99 6.24 27.88
CA SER A 13 30.50 6.83 26.64
C SER A 13 29.58 6.55 25.44
N THR A 14 29.07 5.32 25.32
CA THR A 14 28.19 4.92 24.21
C THR A 14 26.81 5.58 24.29
N GLY A 15 26.26 5.74 25.51
CA GLY A 15 25.00 6.46 25.73
C GLY A 15 25.07 7.92 25.32
N ASN A 16 26.19 8.60 25.62
CA ASN A 16 26.40 10.00 25.25
C ASN A 16 26.51 10.20 23.73
N ALA A 17 27.14 9.27 23.01
CA ALA A 17 27.22 9.33 21.55
C ALA A 17 25.84 9.13 20.89
N LEU A 18 25.06 8.16 21.37
CA LEU A 18 23.70 7.92 20.88
C LEU A 18 22.77 9.12 21.15
N GLY A 19 22.86 9.69 22.36
CA GLY A 19 22.08 10.88 22.72
C GLY A 19 22.35 12.07 21.81
N LYS A 20 23.62 12.34 21.48
CA LYS A 20 23.99 13.39 20.52
C LYS A 20 23.44 13.13 19.12
N ARG A 21 23.48 11.87 18.67
CA ARG A 21 22.94 11.47 17.37
C ARG A 21 21.43 11.72 17.29
N VAL A 22 20.65 11.21 18.25
CA VAL A 22 19.19 11.38 18.30
C VAL A 22 18.80 12.85 18.39
N LEU A 23 19.53 13.65 19.18
CA LEU A 23 19.29 15.08 19.28
C LEU A 23 19.52 15.81 17.95
N ASN A 24 20.60 15.48 17.24
CA ASN A 24 20.86 16.05 15.92
C ASN A 24 19.79 15.63 14.91
N GLU A 25 19.40 14.35 14.87
CA GLU A 25 18.35 13.84 13.97
C GLU A 25 17.00 14.51 14.21
N THR A 26 16.66 14.76 15.48
CA THR A 26 15.46 15.48 15.90
C THR A 26 15.49 16.94 15.45
N ASN A 27 16.58 17.65 15.72
CA ASN A 27 16.74 19.05 15.33
C ASN A 27 16.67 19.22 13.81
N THR A 28 17.29 18.32 13.05
CA THR A 28 17.19 18.30 11.58
C THR A 28 15.76 18.08 11.12
N LEU A 29 15.03 17.11 11.69
CA LEU A 29 13.62 16.86 11.35
C LEU A 29 12.74 18.10 11.60
N LEU A 30 12.93 18.79 12.73
CA LEU A 30 12.19 20.00 13.06
C LEU A 30 12.50 21.17 12.12
N LEU A 31 13.74 21.29 11.65
CA LEU A 31 14.13 22.26 10.64
C LEU A 31 13.49 21.95 9.29
N ASP A 32 13.54 20.68 8.86
CA ASP A 32 12.96 20.20 7.60
C ASP A 32 11.45 20.50 7.55
N MET A 33 10.74 20.26 8.65
CA MET A 33 9.30 20.54 8.77
C MET A 33 8.95 22.04 8.95
N GLY A 34 9.96 22.91 9.08
CA GLY A 34 9.79 24.33 9.34
C GLY A 34 9.26 24.67 10.73
N LEU A 35 9.31 23.73 11.69
CA LEU A 35 8.99 23.95 13.11
C LEU A 35 10.13 24.63 13.88
N GLY A 36 11.36 24.61 13.32
CA GLY A 36 12.57 25.21 13.89
C GLY A 36 12.99 26.58 13.32
N LYS A 37 12.11 27.29 12.57
CA LYS A 37 12.46 28.57 11.91
C LYS A 37 12.93 29.65 12.89
N ASP A 38 12.39 29.65 14.10
CA ASP A 38 12.96 30.38 15.22
C ASP A 38 13.93 29.42 15.92
N HIS A 39 15.25 29.60 15.73
CA HIS A 39 16.31 28.77 16.34
C HIS A 39 16.17 28.55 17.87
N ARG A 40 15.30 29.31 18.54
CA ARG A 40 14.90 29.16 19.94
C ARG A 40 14.19 27.86 20.27
N ARG A 41 13.71 27.10 19.27
CA ARG A 41 12.99 25.83 19.49
C ARG A 41 13.84 24.57 19.28
N LEU A 42 15.14 24.71 18.99
CA LEU A 42 16.04 23.57 18.86
C LEU A 42 16.55 23.13 20.24
N PHE A 43 16.70 21.82 20.42
CA PHE A 43 17.16 21.25 21.68
C PHE A 43 18.69 21.31 21.76
N CYS A 44 19.21 21.82 22.88
CA CYS A 44 20.66 21.87 23.13
C CYS A 44 21.17 20.61 23.84
N ASN A 45 20.32 19.93 24.60
CA ASN A 45 20.67 18.73 25.35
C ASN A 45 19.53 17.69 25.33
N VAL A 46 19.86 16.44 25.67
CA VAL A 46 18.89 15.33 25.65
C VAL A 46 17.83 15.48 26.75
N LYS A 47 18.14 16.12 27.88
CA LYS A 47 17.18 16.32 28.98
C LYS A 47 16.06 17.28 28.58
N ASP A 48 16.39 18.35 27.85
CA ASP A 48 15.46 19.33 27.29
C ASP A 48 14.56 18.65 26.25
N LEU A 49 15.14 17.77 25.42
CA LEU A 49 14.41 16.94 24.47
C LEU A 49 13.43 16.03 25.20
N THR A 50 13.87 15.27 26.22
CA THR A 50 12.99 14.38 27.01
C THR A 50 11.86 15.15 27.67
N ALA A 51 12.14 16.32 28.26
CA ALA A 51 11.12 17.17 28.88
C ALA A 51 10.07 17.69 27.88
N SER A 52 10.45 17.83 26.61
CA SER A 52 9.60 18.40 25.56
C SER A 52 9.08 17.37 24.56
N ILE A 53 9.45 16.10 24.69
CA ILE A 53 9.24 15.09 23.64
C ILE A 53 7.76 14.87 23.33
N SER A 54 6.93 14.85 24.37
CA SER A 54 5.49 14.69 24.23
C SER A 54 4.89 15.85 23.44
N SER A 55 5.11 17.11 23.87
CA SER A 55 4.61 18.29 23.16
C SER A 55 5.17 18.42 21.74
N MET A 56 6.44 18.05 21.54
CA MET A 56 7.08 18.02 20.23
C MET A 56 6.42 16.99 19.32
N SER A 57 6.18 15.77 19.78
CA SER A 57 5.50 14.72 19.01
C SER A 57 4.09 15.14 18.60
N VAL A 58 3.34 15.84 19.46
CA VAL A 58 2.03 16.41 19.10
C VAL A 58 2.20 17.39 17.94
N ALA A 59 3.10 18.37 18.08
CA ALA A 59 3.31 19.40 17.07
C ALA A 59 3.78 18.83 15.73
N VAL A 60 4.66 17.83 15.76
CA VAL A 60 5.13 17.10 14.58
C VAL A 60 3.97 16.37 13.91
N TYR A 61 3.20 15.58 14.65
CA TYR A 61 2.07 14.83 14.11
C TYR A 61 1.05 15.77 13.44
N GLU A 62 0.64 16.84 14.13
CA GLU A 62 -0.33 17.79 13.58
C GLU A 62 0.20 18.53 12.35
N LYS A 63 1.51 18.79 12.31
CA LYS A 63 2.14 19.42 11.15
C LYS A 63 2.18 18.49 9.94
N LEU A 64 2.43 17.20 10.14
CA LEU A 64 2.45 16.20 9.07
C LEU A 64 1.06 15.96 8.48
N PHE A 65 0.04 15.77 9.32
CA PHE A 65 -1.29 15.37 8.88
C PHE A 65 -2.29 16.53 8.75
N GLN A 66 -1.93 17.73 9.20
CA GLN A 66 -2.81 18.91 9.26
C GLN A 66 -4.13 18.64 10.01
N LYS A 67 -4.12 17.64 10.90
CA LYS A 67 -5.27 17.17 11.66
C LYS A 67 -4.95 17.23 13.15
N ARG A 68 -5.88 17.76 13.93
CA ARG A 68 -5.81 17.75 15.39
C ARG A 68 -6.34 16.41 15.91
N LEU A 69 -5.63 15.83 16.88
CA LEU A 69 -6.10 14.66 17.61
C LEU A 69 -6.94 15.10 18.82
N ASP A 70 -8.14 14.56 18.95
CA ASP A 70 -9.11 14.94 19.98
C ASP A 70 -8.74 14.40 21.37
N SER A 71 -7.99 13.30 21.43
CA SER A 71 -7.59 12.65 22.69
C SER A 71 -6.41 13.33 23.40
N ILE A 72 -5.81 14.37 22.81
CA ILE A 72 -4.57 14.98 23.33
C ILE A 72 -4.87 16.08 24.36
N CYS A 73 -4.27 15.94 25.55
CA CYS A 73 -4.24 16.98 26.56
C CYS A 73 -3.25 18.09 26.17
N ARG A 74 -3.75 19.30 25.89
CA ARG A 74 -2.92 20.43 25.40
C ARG A 74 -2.08 21.12 26.46
N TYR A 75 -2.47 21.00 27.72
CA TYR A 75 -1.78 21.59 28.85
C TYR A 75 -1.44 20.51 29.88
N PRO A 76 -0.52 19.58 29.53
CA PRO A 76 -0.12 18.52 30.43
C PRO A 76 0.61 19.10 31.65
N THR A 77 0.09 18.82 32.83
CA THR A 77 0.62 19.25 34.13
C THR A 77 1.27 18.10 34.88
N THR A 78 0.84 16.86 34.60
CA THR A 78 1.34 15.66 35.25
C THR A 78 2.11 14.78 34.27
N MET A 79 3.06 14.01 34.77
CA MET A 79 3.84 13.07 33.95
C MET A 79 2.96 12.06 33.20
N ILE A 80 1.86 11.65 33.83
CA ILE A 80 0.88 10.72 33.24
C ILE A 80 0.26 11.34 31.98
N GLN A 81 -0.13 12.62 32.02
CA GLN A 81 -0.68 13.31 30.84
C GLN A 81 0.33 13.43 29.70
N TYR A 82 1.63 13.57 30.01
CA TYR A 82 2.67 13.55 29.00
C TYR A 82 2.81 12.16 28.35
N ILE A 83 2.70 11.09 29.13
CA ILE A 83 2.71 9.69 28.66
C ILE A 83 1.48 9.41 27.80
N ASP A 84 0.28 9.73 28.28
CA ASP A 84 -0.99 9.52 27.56
C ASP A 84 -1.02 10.22 26.21
N ASN A 85 -0.45 11.43 26.14
CA ASN A 85 -0.29 12.17 24.89
C ASN A 85 0.62 11.43 23.90
N VAL A 86 1.73 10.86 24.37
CA VAL A 86 2.65 10.08 23.53
C VAL A 86 2.00 8.79 23.06
N ASP A 87 1.32 8.06 23.95
CA ASP A 87 0.62 6.83 23.60
C ASP A 87 -0.50 7.07 22.59
N SER A 88 -1.25 8.17 22.72
CA SER A 88 -2.25 8.59 21.73
C SER A 88 -1.63 8.84 20.35
N ILE A 89 -0.42 9.42 20.30
CA ILE A 89 0.31 9.64 19.05
C ILE A 89 0.82 8.31 18.48
N LEU A 90 1.40 7.44 19.31
CA LEU A 90 1.86 6.12 18.88
C LEU A 90 0.71 5.31 18.28
N GLU A 91 -0.47 5.33 18.89
CA GLU A 91 -1.66 4.66 18.40
C GLU A 91 -2.15 5.26 17.07
N ALA A 92 -2.17 6.59 16.97
CA ALA A 92 -2.50 7.27 15.72
C ALA A 92 -1.49 6.97 14.61
N LEU A 93 -0.20 6.84 14.93
CA LEU A 93 0.85 6.46 13.98
C LEU A 93 0.72 5.00 13.55
N ARG A 94 0.38 4.08 14.46
CA ARG A 94 0.09 2.67 14.11
C ARG A 94 -1.03 2.60 13.07
N GLY A 95 -2.12 3.35 13.28
CA GLY A 95 -3.22 3.42 12.32
C GLY A 95 -2.81 3.92 10.93
N VAL A 96 -1.83 4.83 10.84
CA VAL A 96 -1.32 5.35 9.56
C VAL A 96 -0.35 4.37 8.89
N ILE A 97 0.54 3.73 9.66
CA ILE A 97 1.60 2.85 9.14
C ILE A 97 1.07 1.48 8.71
N LEU A 98 -0.02 0.99 9.31
CA LEU A 98 -0.65 -0.28 8.88
C LEU A 98 -1.09 -0.29 7.41
N ILE A 99 -1.18 0.88 6.77
CA ILE A 99 -1.52 1.02 5.35
C ILE A 99 -0.26 0.94 4.45
N ARG A 100 0.94 1.13 5.00
CA ARG A 100 2.20 1.34 4.26
C ARG A 100 3.40 0.66 4.95
N GLU A 101 3.67 -0.58 4.52
CA GLU A 101 4.91 -1.36 4.75
C GLU A 101 5.22 -1.90 6.17
N ALA A 102 5.71 -3.15 6.21
CA ALA A 102 5.80 -3.98 7.42
C ALA A 102 7.04 -3.75 8.31
N ALA A 103 8.10 -3.10 7.80
CA ALA A 103 9.35 -2.95 8.57
C ALA A 103 9.18 -1.99 9.75
N SER A 104 8.47 -0.89 9.53
CA SER A 104 8.39 0.24 10.45
C SER A 104 7.29 0.07 11.50
N ALA A 105 6.27 -0.73 11.17
CA ALA A 105 5.29 -1.22 12.13
C ALA A 105 5.95 -1.97 13.31
N SER A 106 6.98 -2.79 13.02
CA SER A 106 7.69 -3.57 14.04
C SER A 106 8.44 -2.71 15.09
N TYR A 107 8.77 -1.46 14.75
CA TYR A 107 9.39 -0.53 15.69
C TYR A 107 8.37 0.04 16.67
N LEU A 108 7.16 0.38 16.21
CA LEU A 108 6.10 0.98 17.03
C LEU A 108 5.50 0.01 18.04
N ASP A 109 5.48 -1.30 17.75
CA ASP A 109 4.97 -2.32 18.68
C ASP A 109 5.84 -2.47 19.94
N LYS A 110 7.10 -2.03 19.86
CA LYS A 110 8.07 -2.17 20.95
C LYS A 110 8.27 -0.87 21.74
N ILE A 111 7.54 0.19 21.42
CA ILE A 111 7.73 1.52 22.02
C ILE A 111 6.47 1.87 22.81
N ASN A 112 6.68 2.27 24.06
CA ASN A 112 5.65 2.76 24.95
C ASN A 112 5.94 4.21 25.35
N GLY A 113 4.90 4.99 25.66
CA GLY A 113 5.02 6.37 26.12
C GLY A 113 5.82 6.51 27.42
N THR A 114 5.77 5.49 28.29
CA THR A 114 6.58 5.42 29.52
C THR A 114 8.08 5.48 29.24
N ASP A 115 8.54 4.73 28.23
CA ASP A 115 9.95 4.59 27.90
C ASP A 115 10.47 5.88 27.25
N ILE A 116 9.65 6.49 26.39
CA ILE A 116 9.95 7.78 25.78
C ILE A 116 10.04 8.89 26.84
N CYS A 117 9.04 9.00 27.70
CA CYS A 117 8.97 10.08 28.68
C CYS A 117 9.98 9.89 29.83
N SER A 118 10.38 8.65 30.14
CA SER A 118 11.49 8.38 31.08
C SER A 118 12.87 8.76 30.54
N GLY A 119 12.97 9.07 29.24
CA GLY A 119 14.20 9.50 28.59
C GLY A 119 15.04 8.38 28.00
N ASP A 120 14.44 7.22 27.69
CA ASP A 120 15.14 6.20 26.92
C ASP A 120 15.43 6.71 25.50
N VAL A 121 16.70 7.03 25.28
CA VAL A 121 17.23 7.56 24.02
C VAL A 121 16.96 6.62 22.85
N ARG A 122 16.93 5.29 23.08
CA ARG A 122 16.65 4.32 22.02
C ARG A 122 15.19 4.41 21.56
N SER A 123 14.26 4.47 22.50
CA SER A 123 12.83 4.61 22.21
C SER A 123 12.51 5.96 21.55
N ILE A 124 13.11 7.04 22.03
CA ILE A 124 13.02 8.36 21.37
C ILE A 124 13.56 8.29 19.94
N GLY A 125 14.75 7.71 19.75
CA GLY A 125 15.37 7.58 18.43
C GLY A 125 14.51 6.81 17.43
N LYS A 126 13.86 5.72 17.86
CA LYS A 126 12.94 4.97 17.00
C LYS A 126 11.70 5.79 16.63
N LEU A 127 11.11 6.54 17.57
CA LEU A 127 9.97 7.41 17.28
C LEU A 127 10.35 8.50 16.24
N ILE A 128 11.52 9.11 16.39
CA ILE A 128 12.03 10.09 15.43
C ILE A 128 12.26 9.47 14.05
N ALA A 129 12.79 8.25 13.99
CA ALA A 129 12.97 7.53 12.73
C ALA A 129 11.62 7.31 12.02
N VAL A 130 10.59 6.91 12.75
CA VAL A 130 9.22 6.76 12.22
C VAL A 130 8.67 8.08 11.68
N PHE A 131 8.82 9.19 12.43
CA PHE A 131 8.38 10.50 11.93
C PHE A 131 9.13 10.94 10.67
N ARG A 132 10.44 10.69 10.62
CA ARG A 132 11.27 11.01 9.44
C ARG A 132 10.84 10.21 8.23
N GLU A 133 10.60 8.92 8.38
CA GLU A 133 10.12 8.05 7.31
C GLU A 133 8.76 8.49 6.77
N ILE A 134 7.81 8.83 7.66
CA ILE A 134 6.51 9.38 7.26
C ILE A 134 6.68 10.71 6.53
N TYR A 135 7.53 11.60 7.05
CA TYR A 135 7.82 12.88 6.41
C TYR A 135 8.39 12.69 5.00
N GLU A 136 9.38 11.82 4.84
CA GLU A 136 9.97 11.50 3.54
C GLU A 136 8.93 10.90 2.58
N THR A 137 8.09 10.02 3.10
CA THR A 137 7.04 9.39 2.30
C THR A 137 5.95 10.38 1.86
N LEU A 138 5.58 11.33 2.71
CA LEU A 138 4.53 12.33 2.41
C LEU A 138 5.04 13.50 1.58
N TYR A 139 6.31 13.90 1.68
CA TYR A 139 6.82 15.11 1.03
C TYR A 139 7.82 14.83 -0.09
N PHE A 140 8.69 13.81 0.04
CA PHE A 140 9.63 13.48 -1.04
C PHE A 140 8.96 12.65 -2.15
N ASN A 141 8.13 11.66 -1.82
CA ASN A 141 7.47 10.85 -2.86
C ASN A 141 6.33 11.58 -3.60
N THR A 142 5.73 12.59 -2.97
CA THR A 142 4.67 13.39 -3.62
C THR A 142 5.23 14.29 -4.72
N SER A 143 6.51 14.66 -4.63
CA SER A 143 7.22 15.38 -5.71
C SER A 143 7.36 14.54 -6.99
N LEU A 144 7.38 13.21 -6.87
CA LEU A 144 7.37 12.30 -8.01
C LEU A 144 5.94 12.02 -8.53
N ASN A 145 4.91 12.08 -7.68
CA ASN A 145 3.52 11.84 -8.10
C ASN A 145 2.83 13.06 -8.76
N ILE A 146 3.24 14.30 -8.44
CA ILE A 146 2.69 15.51 -9.10
C ILE A 146 3.13 15.61 -10.57
N VAL A 147 4.19 14.90 -10.99
CA VAL A 147 4.62 14.84 -12.40
C VAL A 147 3.85 13.78 -13.21
N PHE A 148 3.06 12.91 -12.57
CA PHE A 148 2.33 11.82 -13.25
C PHE A 148 0.80 11.96 -13.21
N THR A 149 0.28 13.11 -12.80
CA THR A 149 -1.16 13.45 -12.91
C THR A 149 -1.37 14.67 -13.82
N GLU A 150 -0.83 14.61 -15.04
CA GLU A 150 -1.48 15.27 -16.17
C GLU A 150 -2.40 14.23 -16.83
N ASP A 151 -3.68 14.24 -16.46
CA ASP A 151 -4.74 13.57 -17.21
C ASP A 151 -4.87 14.28 -18.59
N PRO A 152 -4.69 13.56 -19.72
CA PRO A 152 -5.07 14.06 -21.03
C PRO A 152 -6.52 13.63 -21.26
N ASP A 153 -7.48 14.53 -21.02
CA ASP A 153 -8.77 14.62 -21.74
C ASP A 153 -9.83 15.31 -20.88
N VAL A 154 -9.91 16.65 -20.95
CA VAL A 154 -11.19 17.36 -21.09
C VAL A 154 -10.96 18.65 -21.87
N SER A 155 -11.66 18.70 -22.99
CA SER A 155 -11.85 19.78 -23.97
C SER A 155 -12.50 21.07 -23.44
N GLU A 156 -11.93 22.23 -23.79
CA GLU A 156 -12.54 23.38 -24.51
C GLU A 156 -11.91 24.74 -24.13
N PRO A 157 -11.53 25.60 -25.09
CA PRO A 157 -10.94 26.90 -24.81
C PRO A 157 -11.99 28.02 -24.76
N PRO A 158 -12.04 28.88 -23.73
CA PRO A 158 -12.84 30.09 -23.81
C PRO A 158 -12.06 31.17 -24.56
N GLN A 159 -12.53 31.38 -25.78
CA GLN A 159 -12.75 32.66 -26.47
C GLN A 159 -11.97 33.90 -25.99
N ARG A 160 -11.25 34.45 -26.98
CA ARG A 160 -10.72 35.81 -27.04
C ARG A 160 -11.77 36.85 -26.63
N ALA A 161 -11.43 37.66 -25.63
CA ALA A 161 -12.04 38.97 -25.43
C ALA A 161 -10.99 40.08 -25.65
N HIS A 162 -11.37 41.00 -26.53
CA HIS A 162 -10.64 42.19 -26.94
C HIS A 162 -10.56 43.26 -25.83
N CYS A 163 -9.35 43.84 -25.68
CA CYS A 163 -9.04 45.29 -25.46
C CYS A 163 -9.55 45.99 -24.16
N PRO A 164 -9.01 47.18 -23.74
CA PRO A 164 -8.22 48.14 -24.52
C PRO A 164 -6.99 48.77 -23.85
N ARG A 165 -6.22 49.43 -24.73
CA ARG A 165 -5.20 50.47 -24.47
C ARG A 165 -5.72 51.59 -23.54
N SER A 166 -4.91 52.00 -22.57
CA SER A 166 -4.86 53.38 -22.04
C SER A 166 -3.37 53.71 -21.80
N LYS A 167 -2.77 54.60 -22.61
CA LYS A 167 -2.67 56.08 -22.46
C LYS A 167 -2.08 56.56 -21.13
N LYS A 168 -0.87 57.11 -21.25
CA LYS A 168 -0.32 58.30 -20.58
C LYS A 168 -0.40 58.34 -19.05
N ASN A 169 0.77 58.33 -18.40
CA ASN A 169 1.21 59.56 -17.74
C ASN A 169 2.72 59.61 -17.52
N CYS A 170 3.31 60.65 -18.11
CA CYS A 170 4.61 61.17 -17.75
C CYS A 170 4.46 61.94 -16.43
N ASN A 171 5.41 61.82 -15.51
CA ASN A 171 5.77 62.98 -14.72
C ASN A 171 7.27 63.04 -14.44
N ARG A 172 7.83 64.13 -14.94
CA ARG A 172 9.19 64.63 -14.76
C ARG A 172 9.38 65.12 -13.32
N LYS A 173 10.59 64.92 -12.81
CA LYS A 173 11.44 65.88 -12.05
C LYS A 173 12.77 65.13 -11.85
N GLY A 174 13.93 65.52 -12.35
CA GLY A 174 14.43 66.83 -12.74
C GLY A 174 15.52 67.26 -11.75
N ARG A 175 16.80 67.03 -12.12
CA ARG A 175 18.02 67.83 -11.84
C ARG A 175 19.22 67.04 -12.40
N ASN A 176 19.88 67.49 -13.49
CA ASN A 176 20.96 68.49 -13.55
C ASN A 176 22.17 68.08 -12.69
N CYS A 177 23.43 68.03 -13.13
CA CYS A 177 24.13 68.53 -14.32
C CYS A 177 25.53 67.87 -14.44
N GLY A 178 26.13 67.95 -15.63
CA GLY A 178 27.58 67.82 -15.88
C GLY A 178 27.95 66.52 -16.60
N GLY A 179 28.22 66.46 -17.91
CA GLY A 179 28.69 67.49 -18.83
C GLY A 179 30.19 67.34 -19.07
N ILE A 180 30.63 66.28 -19.76
CA ILE A 180 31.90 66.26 -20.49
C ILE A 180 31.69 65.50 -21.81
N ALA A 181 31.90 66.22 -22.90
CA ALA A 181 31.85 65.73 -24.27
C ALA A 181 33.08 64.88 -24.59
N LEU A 182 32.88 63.73 -25.27
CA LEU A 182 33.92 63.18 -26.14
C LEU A 182 33.30 62.52 -27.37
N LYS A 183 33.73 63.03 -28.52
CA LYS A 183 33.50 62.53 -29.88
C LYS A 183 34.16 61.15 -30.04
N GLN A 184 33.47 60.19 -30.67
CA GLN A 184 34.09 59.12 -31.48
C GLN A 184 33.00 58.51 -32.38
N LYS A 185 32.93 58.93 -33.64
CA LYS A 185 33.59 58.34 -34.82
C LYS A 185 33.12 56.90 -35.13
N ASN A 186 32.24 56.86 -36.13
CA ASN A 186 32.00 55.78 -37.06
C ASN A 186 33.27 54.97 -37.39
N CYS A 187 33.18 53.66 -37.28
CA CYS A 187 33.97 52.74 -38.09
C CYS A 187 33.19 51.44 -38.30
N SER A 188 32.49 51.40 -39.42
CA SER A 188 32.08 50.21 -40.15
C SER A 188 33.31 49.37 -40.55
N ARG A 189 33.36 48.09 -40.17
CA ARG A 189 34.07 47.06 -40.94
C ARG A 189 33.30 45.75 -40.89
N LYS A 190 32.61 45.50 -42.00
CA LYS A 190 32.17 44.18 -42.45
C LYS A 190 33.42 43.38 -42.82
N ILE A 191 33.60 42.19 -42.25
CA ILE A 191 34.51 41.18 -42.81
C ILE A 191 33.63 40.09 -43.40
N CYS A 192 33.78 39.94 -44.72
CA CYS A 192 33.15 38.96 -45.56
C CYS A 192 34.10 37.77 -45.65
N THR A 193 33.69 36.57 -45.22
CA THR A 193 34.37 35.32 -45.61
C THR A 193 33.39 34.49 -46.41
N LYS A 194 33.59 34.48 -47.73
CA LYS A 194 32.99 33.54 -48.67
C LYS A 194 33.99 32.44 -48.98
N ARG A 195 33.42 31.25 -49.22
CA ARG A 195 33.91 30.10 -50.01
C ARG A 195 34.93 29.16 -49.37
N GLY A 196 34.46 27.91 -49.23
CA GLY A 196 34.91 26.83 -50.12
C GLY A 196 35.52 25.63 -49.41
N GLY A 197 35.02 24.43 -49.73
CA GLY A 197 35.73 23.18 -49.43
C GLY A 197 34.84 21.98 -49.17
N LYS A 198 34.25 21.42 -50.24
CA LYS A 198 33.86 20.00 -50.27
C LYS A 198 35.15 19.17 -50.24
N LEU A 199 35.28 18.25 -49.30
CA LEU A 199 36.14 17.09 -49.46
C LEU A 199 35.40 15.85 -48.95
N ALA A 200 35.31 14.89 -49.86
CA ALA A 200 34.89 13.53 -49.63
C ALA A 200 35.86 12.84 -48.66
N SER A 201 35.34 11.91 -47.86
CA SER A 201 36.18 10.84 -47.30
C SER A 201 35.36 9.56 -47.18
N THR A 202 35.91 8.54 -47.80
CA THR A 202 35.48 7.15 -47.92
C THR A 202 35.65 6.41 -46.59
N ARG A 203 34.75 5.46 -46.30
CA ARG A 203 35.02 4.17 -45.63
C ARG A 203 33.70 3.36 -45.61
N VAL A 204 33.59 2.33 -46.44
CA VAL A 204 33.91 0.91 -46.15
C VAL A 204 32.81 0.24 -45.32
N VAL A 205 32.12 -0.67 -46.01
CA VAL A 205 31.14 -1.69 -45.58
C VAL A 205 31.85 -2.71 -44.65
N PRO A 206 31.14 -3.44 -43.78
CA PRO A 206 30.72 -4.78 -44.19
C PRO A 206 29.27 -5.13 -43.84
N ASP A 207 28.79 -6.07 -44.66
CA ASP A 207 27.48 -6.71 -44.69
C ASP A 207 27.06 -7.34 -43.38
N THR A 208 25.75 -7.37 -43.13
CA THR A 208 25.08 -8.59 -42.65
C THR A 208 23.72 -8.72 -43.34
N TYR A 209 23.56 -9.88 -43.96
CA TYR A 209 22.37 -10.36 -44.62
C TYR A 209 21.26 -10.62 -43.59
N ASN A 210 20.01 -10.34 -43.93
CA ASN A 210 18.94 -11.22 -43.51
C ASN A 210 17.81 -11.24 -44.55
N GLU A 211 17.55 -12.45 -45.00
CA GLU A 211 16.59 -12.84 -46.02
C GLU A 211 15.15 -12.86 -45.46
N ASN A 212 14.21 -12.96 -46.41
CA ASN A 212 12.80 -13.35 -46.27
C ASN A 212 11.79 -12.21 -46.26
N ALA A 213 11.58 -11.65 -47.46
CA ALA A 213 10.28 -11.20 -47.93
C ALA A 213 9.89 -12.06 -49.14
N ASP A 214 8.65 -12.56 -49.12
CA ASP A 214 7.80 -13.07 -50.22
C ASP A 214 6.91 -14.17 -49.63
N ALA A 215 5.61 -14.29 -49.90
CA ALA A 215 4.62 -13.46 -50.56
C ALA A 215 3.24 -14.05 -50.23
N ASP A 216 2.21 -13.22 -50.36
CA ASP A 216 0.84 -13.51 -50.80
C ASP A 216 -0.01 -14.62 -50.15
N SER A 217 -1.16 -14.24 -49.60
CA SER A 217 -2.46 -14.56 -50.23
C SER A 217 -3.67 -13.94 -49.52
N VAL A 218 -4.29 -13.00 -50.22
CA VAL A 218 -5.73 -12.75 -50.42
C VAL A 218 -6.72 -13.63 -49.62
N SER A 219 -7.60 -13.00 -48.84
CA SER A 219 -9.06 -13.22 -48.97
C SER A 219 -9.88 -12.10 -48.33
N GLU A 220 -10.51 -11.36 -49.24
CA GLU A 220 -11.59 -10.41 -49.06
C GLU A 220 -12.88 -11.16 -48.71
N VAL A 221 -13.49 -10.87 -47.55
CA VAL A 221 -14.90 -11.19 -47.29
C VAL A 221 -15.52 -10.02 -46.51
N ARG A 222 -16.30 -9.22 -47.22
CA ARG A 222 -17.29 -8.29 -46.65
C ARG A 222 -18.49 -9.10 -46.15
N TYR A 223 -18.96 -8.78 -44.94
CA TYR A 223 -20.38 -8.93 -44.59
C TYR A 223 -20.85 -7.65 -43.91
N ASP A 224 -21.72 -6.94 -44.63
CA ASP A 224 -22.70 -6.01 -44.07
C ASP A 224 -23.69 -6.81 -43.19
N SER A 225 -24.00 -6.28 -42.01
CA SER A 225 -25.24 -6.58 -41.29
C SER A 225 -25.50 -5.48 -40.27
N ASP A 226 -26.05 -4.37 -40.75
CA ASP A 226 -26.98 -3.56 -39.99
C ASP A 226 -28.20 -4.43 -39.61
N LEU A 227 -28.61 -4.44 -38.34
CA LEU A 227 -30.00 -4.35 -37.88
C LEU A 227 -30.17 -4.68 -36.38
N HIS A 228 -31.10 -3.95 -35.77
CA HIS A 228 -31.77 -4.19 -34.47
C HIS A 228 -31.14 -3.68 -33.17
N ARG A 229 -31.15 -2.35 -33.09
CA ARG A 229 -31.74 -1.57 -31.98
C ARG A 229 -33.05 -2.18 -31.45
N SER A 230 -33.04 -2.65 -30.20
CA SER A 230 -34.21 -2.77 -29.30
C SER A 230 -33.66 -2.50 -27.89
N GLN A 231 -33.93 -1.36 -27.23
CA GLN A 231 -35.20 -0.91 -26.64
C GLN A 231 -35.97 -2.03 -25.94
N ILE A 232 -35.60 -2.30 -24.68
CA ILE A 232 -36.53 -2.82 -23.68
C ILE A 232 -36.57 -1.77 -22.55
N SER A 233 -37.68 -1.05 -22.52
CA SER A 233 -38.12 -0.19 -21.43
C SER A 233 -38.71 -1.03 -20.27
N PRO A 234 -38.82 -0.44 -19.07
CA PRO A 234 -39.11 -1.15 -17.82
C PRO A 234 -40.61 -1.39 -17.64
N MET A 235 -40.98 -2.40 -16.85
CA MET A 235 -42.37 -2.71 -16.50
C MET A 235 -42.41 -3.33 -15.07
N PRO A 236 -43.55 -3.29 -14.36
CA PRO A 236 -43.75 -2.29 -13.30
C PRO A 236 -44.02 -2.89 -11.90
N LEU A 237 -43.95 -2.02 -10.90
CA LEU A 237 -44.67 -2.13 -9.63
C LEU A 237 -46.20 -2.14 -9.88
N ASN A 238 -46.93 -3.13 -9.37
CA ASN A 238 -48.02 -2.95 -8.39
C ASN A 238 -48.90 -4.19 -8.15
N SER A 239 -49.48 -4.16 -6.95
CA SER A 239 -50.63 -4.91 -6.39
C SER A 239 -50.32 -6.29 -5.80
N SER A 240 -50.27 -6.45 -4.47
CA SER A 240 -51.36 -6.33 -3.48
C SER A 240 -52.36 -7.49 -3.59
N ILE A 241 -52.05 -8.60 -2.91
CA ILE A 241 -53.01 -9.66 -2.59
C ILE A 241 -52.73 -10.16 -1.16
N SER A 242 -53.54 -9.62 -0.24
CA SER A 242 -54.14 -10.22 0.97
C SER A 242 -53.27 -10.87 2.06
N ASP A 243 -53.36 -10.21 3.21
CA ASP A 243 -53.39 -10.78 4.55
C ASP A 243 -54.16 -12.12 4.62
N LEU A 244 -53.45 -13.19 5.01
CA LEU A 244 -54.07 -14.35 5.62
C LEU A 244 -53.45 -14.58 6.99
N SER A 245 -54.24 -14.19 7.99
CA SER A 245 -54.07 -14.40 9.42
C SER A 245 -53.87 -15.89 9.75
N PHE A 246 -52.64 -16.27 10.11
CA PHE A 246 -52.38 -17.49 10.87
C PHE A 246 -52.70 -17.27 12.35
N LYS A 247 -53.97 -17.47 12.72
CA LYS A 247 -54.36 -17.73 14.11
C LYS A 247 -55.29 -18.94 14.12
N ASN A 248 -54.92 -19.90 14.98
CA ASN A 248 -55.64 -21.12 15.38
C ASN A 248 -55.26 -22.38 14.60
N PHE A 249 -54.17 -23.03 15.02
CA PHE A 249 -54.11 -24.50 15.09
C PHE A 249 -53.21 -24.90 16.27
N ARG A 250 -53.77 -24.73 17.48
CA ARG A 250 -53.29 -25.40 18.70
C ARG A 250 -54.26 -26.55 18.91
N GLU A 251 -53.73 -27.66 19.42
CA GLU A 251 -54.46 -28.78 20.02
C GLU A 251 -54.75 -29.98 19.10
N ARG A 252 -53.75 -30.88 19.01
CA ARG A 252 -53.82 -32.33 19.32
C ARG A 252 -52.65 -33.04 18.65
N GLN A 253 -51.59 -33.31 19.41
CA GLN A 253 -50.75 -34.48 19.17
C GLN A 253 -50.56 -35.21 20.50
N ALA A 254 -51.32 -36.30 20.63
CA ALA A 254 -51.04 -37.37 21.55
C ALA A 254 -49.79 -38.11 21.05
N GLY A 255 -48.96 -38.54 22.01
CA GLY A 255 -47.63 -39.06 21.78
C GLY A 255 -47.58 -40.28 20.87
N VAL A 256 -46.65 -40.22 19.91
CA VAL A 256 -46.00 -41.40 19.37
C VAL A 256 -44.50 -41.18 19.53
N SER A 257 -43.95 -41.87 20.53
CA SER A 257 -42.53 -41.98 20.83
C SER A 257 -41.84 -42.75 19.71
N PHE A 258 -40.94 -42.10 18.97
CA PHE A 258 -39.94 -42.77 18.14
C PHE A 258 -38.53 -42.28 18.49
N GLY A 259 -37.73 -43.24 18.98
CA GLY A 259 -36.30 -43.38 18.68
C GLY A 259 -35.40 -42.17 18.91
N SER A 260 -34.84 -42.09 20.11
CA SER A 260 -33.61 -41.36 20.40
C SER A 260 -32.48 -41.81 19.47
N PHE A 261 -32.02 -40.91 18.58
CA PHE A 261 -30.70 -41.00 17.98
C PHE A 261 -29.79 -39.96 18.63
N SER A 262 -28.72 -40.49 19.23
CA SER A 262 -27.61 -39.78 19.88
C SER A 262 -26.95 -38.77 18.93
N PRO A 263 -26.56 -37.58 19.39
CA PRO A 263 -25.69 -36.71 18.61
C PRO A 263 -24.29 -37.36 18.56
N VAL A 264 -23.80 -37.55 17.35
CA VAL A 264 -22.41 -37.91 17.09
C VAL A 264 -21.59 -36.61 17.22
N GLU A 265 -20.93 -36.45 18.36
CA GLU A 265 -19.82 -35.53 18.55
C GLU A 265 -18.62 -36.05 17.73
N ILE A 266 -18.25 -35.33 16.67
CA ILE A 266 -16.95 -35.51 16.01
C ILE A 266 -16.14 -34.23 16.23
N ASN A 267 -15.21 -34.35 17.19
CA ASN A 267 -13.84 -33.86 17.23
C ASN A 267 -13.62 -32.38 16.90
N GLN A 268 -13.48 -31.52 17.91
CA GLN A 268 -12.22 -31.28 18.65
C GLN A 268 -11.06 -30.85 17.74
N SER A 269 -10.86 -29.52 17.73
CA SER A 269 -9.57 -28.87 17.59
C SER A 269 -8.54 -29.46 18.58
N PRO A 270 -7.25 -29.52 18.20
CA PRO A 270 -6.19 -29.47 19.18
C PRO A 270 -5.46 -28.12 19.14
N HIS A 271 -5.44 -27.48 20.30
CA HIS A 271 -4.52 -26.42 20.68
C HIS A 271 -3.09 -26.95 20.86
N SER A 272 -2.12 -26.06 20.60
CA SER A 272 -0.97 -25.74 21.47
C SER A 272 0.16 -26.77 21.72
N LEU A 273 1.35 -26.36 21.28
CA LEU A 273 2.65 -26.36 21.97
C LEU A 273 3.02 -27.54 22.90
N VAL A 274 4.02 -28.30 22.49
CA VAL A 274 5.02 -28.90 23.40
C VAL A 274 6.42 -28.76 22.78
N TYR A 275 7.31 -28.15 23.55
CA TYR A 275 8.76 -28.18 23.45
C TYR A 275 9.27 -29.63 23.51
N GLU A 276 10.18 -30.04 22.62
CA GLU A 276 11.23 -30.98 23.04
C GLU A 276 12.48 -30.84 22.18
N SER A 277 13.58 -30.61 22.89
CA SER A 277 14.95 -30.53 22.41
C SER A 277 15.45 -31.90 21.98
N ILE A 278 16.06 -32.00 20.80
CA ILE A 278 17.10 -32.99 20.52
C ILE A 278 18.24 -32.28 19.78
N GLU A 279 19.34 -32.13 20.50
CA GLU A 279 20.68 -31.91 19.98
C GLU A 279 21.11 -33.12 19.14
N MET A 280 21.85 -32.87 18.05
CA MET A 280 23.16 -33.49 17.74
C MET A 280 23.43 -33.59 16.24
N GLU A 281 24.67 -33.26 15.91
CA GLU A 281 25.49 -33.70 14.76
C GLU A 281 25.23 -32.99 13.41
N ALA A 282 26.09 -32.02 13.06
CA ALA A 282 27.44 -32.18 12.50
C ALA A 282 27.41 -32.27 10.97
N ASN A 283 27.69 -31.14 10.33
CA ASN A 283 28.43 -31.14 9.07
C ASN A 283 29.19 -29.82 8.93
N GLU A 284 30.41 -29.84 9.47
CA GLU A 284 31.49 -28.97 9.06
C GLU A 284 31.77 -29.21 7.58
N ASN A 285 31.64 -28.18 6.75
CA ASN A 285 32.43 -28.09 5.54
C ASN A 285 33.28 -26.83 5.58
N VAL A 286 34.51 -27.09 6.01
CA VAL A 286 35.70 -26.27 6.00
C VAL A 286 35.98 -25.80 4.57
N LEU A 287 35.87 -24.50 4.30
CA LEU A 287 36.70 -23.86 3.29
C LEU A 287 37.56 -22.80 3.98
N ARG A 288 38.78 -23.24 4.34
CA ARG A 288 39.90 -22.38 4.73
C ARG A 288 40.33 -21.55 3.52
N GLU A 289 40.18 -20.24 3.58
CA GLU A 289 41.04 -19.34 2.81
C GLU A 289 42.09 -18.71 3.72
N LYS A 290 43.34 -18.86 3.28
CA LYS A 290 44.59 -18.48 3.95
C LYS A 290 44.77 -16.96 3.94
N PRO A 291 45.40 -16.36 4.97
CA PRO A 291 46.02 -15.05 4.83
C PRO A 291 47.41 -15.25 4.20
N ILE A 292 47.62 -14.70 3.00
CA ILE A 292 48.97 -14.54 2.45
C ILE A 292 49.48 -13.18 2.91
N HIS A 293 50.48 -13.24 3.77
CA HIS A 293 51.39 -12.17 4.13
C HIS A 293 52.65 -12.30 3.24
N ASP A 294 53.31 -11.16 3.00
CA ASP A 294 54.66 -10.95 2.43
C ASP A 294 54.76 -11.12 0.88
N ASP A 295 55.33 -10.20 0.10
CA ASP A 295 56.61 -9.47 0.20
C ASP A 295 56.52 -8.06 -0.45
N GLN A 296 56.96 -6.98 0.21
CA GLN A 296 58.30 -6.34 0.19
C GLN A 296 58.64 -5.43 -1.01
N ASN A 297 59.20 -4.26 -0.65
CA ASN A 297 60.25 -3.48 -1.32
C ASN A 297 59.85 -2.51 -2.46
N LEU A 298 60.30 -1.24 -2.55
CA LEU A 298 61.28 -0.42 -1.79
C LEU A 298 60.98 1.08 -1.99
N ASP A 299 61.19 1.84 -0.90
CA ASP A 299 61.92 3.12 -0.78
C ASP A 299 61.89 4.17 -1.92
N ALA A 300 61.44 5.39 -1.57
CA ALA A 300 62.29 6.59 -1.66
C ALA A 300 61.67 7.75 -0.85
N LYS A 301 62.33 8.05 0.27
CA LYS A 301 62.19 9.29 1.03
C LYS A 301 62.55 10.49 0.15
N HIS A 302 61.74 11.55 0.22
CA HIS A 302 62.24 12.93 0.15
C HIS A 302 61.30 13.83 0.94
N GLU A 303 61.76 14.21 2.14
CA GLU A 303 61.44 15.50 2.74
C GLU A 303 61.88 16.61 1.78
N ILE A 304 61.04 17.64 1.58
CA ILE A 304 61.41 19.05 1.41
C ILE A 304 60.12 19.87 1.67
N ILE A 305 60.09 20.49 2.86
CA ILE A 305 59.80 21.90 3.15
C ILE A 305 58.96 22.63 2.08
N ASP A 306 57.66 22.84 2.36
CA ASP A 306 56.86 23.87 1.71
C ASP A 306 56.80 25.12 2.58
N SER A 307 57.63 26.09 2.20
CA SER A 307 57.60 27.49 2.64
C SER A 307 57.46 28.39 1.42
N ALA A 308 56.31 29.04 1.25
CA ALA A 308 56.11 30.31 0.53
C ALA A 308 54.61 30.64 0.48
N THR A 309 54.13 31.52 1.37
CA THR A 309 53.81 32.93 1.07
C THR A 309 52.79 33.13 -0.04
N ASP A 310 51.53 33.26 0.37
CA ASP A 310 50.43 33.82 -0.41
C ASP A 310 50.28 35.31 -0.03
N ILE A 311 50.80 36.21 -0.86
CA ILE A 311 50.59 37.65 -0.78
C ILE A 311 49.93 38.07 -2.09
N ASN A 312 48.62 38.30 -2.06
CA ASN A 312 47.95 39.45 -2.67
C ASN A 312 46.44 39.26 -2.71
N LYS A 313 45.72 40.01 -1.87
CA LYS A 313 44.55 40.83 -2.24
C LYS A 313 43.85 41.29 -0.95
N GLN A 314 43.96 42.57 -0.64
CA GLN A 314 42.83 43.50 -0.67
C GLN A 314 43.29 44.90 -0.28
N LYS A 315 42.81 45.86 -1.05
CA LYS A 315 43.13 47.28 -1.02
C LYS A 315 41.76 47.96 -1.08
N GLU A 316 41.37 48.63 -0.01
CA GLU A 316 40.36 49.70 0.10
C GLU A 316 40.44 50.15 1.58
N GLU A 317 41.13 51.26 1.84
CA GLU A 317 40.53 52.60 2.07
C GLU A 317 39.67 52.64 3.33
N ASP A 318 40.21 53.27 4.39
CA ASP A 318 39.47 54.33 5.07
C ASP A 318 40.37 55.22 5.93
N ASP A 319 40.07 56.51 5.80
CA ASP A 319 40.61 57.66 6.52
C ASP A 319 40.42 57.57 8.04
N ALA A 320 41.43 57.99 8.81
CA ALA A 320 41.32 59.14 9.71
C ALA A 320 42.53 59.26 10.66
N ARG A 321 43.17 60.42 10.54
CA ARG A 321 43.66 61.30 11.64
C ARG A 321 44.40 60.66 12.82
N GLY A 322 45.63 61.14 13.02
CA GLY A 322 45.96 61.69 14.34
C GLY A 322 47.36 61.39 14.86
N THR A 323 48.24 62.37 14.68
CA THR A 323 49.22 62.84 15.67
C THR A 323 50.48 62.01 15.96
N ARG A 324 51.59 62.65 15.57
CA ARG A 324 52.71 63.13 16.41
C ARG A 324 54.06 62.39 16.31
N LYS A 325 55.06 63.22 15.92
CA LYS A 325 56.46 63.30 16.39
C LYS A 325 57.37 62.16 15.86
N VAL A 326 58.55 62.35 15.27
CA VAL A 326 59.60 63.39 15.33
C VAL A 326 60.38 63.40 14.01
N SER A 327 60.93 64.58 13.70
CA SER A 327 61.80 65.02 12.60
C SER A 327 62.91 64.07 12.07
N PRO A 328 63.39 64.33 10.83
CA PRO A 328 64.45 63.58 10.16
C PRO A 328 65.83 64.12 10.53
N ASN A 329 66.89 63.28 10.49
CA ASN A 329 68.25 63.72 10.17
C ASN A 329 69.31 62.60 10.24
N LEU A 330 70.36 62.78 9.40
CA LEU A 330 71.76 62.32 9.53
C LEU A 330 72.09 60.90 9.04
N SER A 331 72.66 60.77 7.85
CA SER A 331 74.11 60.85 7.54
C SER A 331 74.84 59.53 7.78
N SER A 332 74.96 58.70 6.74
CA SER A 332 75.88 57.57 6.74
C SER A 332 77.30 58.06 6.41
N LYS A 333 78.14 57.84 7.42
CA LYS A 333 79.56 58.14 7.52
C LYS A 333 80.34 57.49 6.37
N LYS A 334 81.13 58.31 5.67
CA LYS A 334 82.20 57.87 4.78
C LYS A 334 83.51 58.10 5.54
N ASP A 335 84.00 57.02 6.16
CA ASP A 335 85.26 57.06 6.89
C ASP A 335 86.42 57.36 5.95
N LYS A 336 87.09 58.45 6.27
CA LYS A 336 88.35 58.90 5.69
C LYS A 336 89.46 58.18 6.46
N SER A 337 90.13 57.24 5.81
CA SER A 337 91.40 56.70 6.29
C SER A 337 92.53 57.14 5.37
N SER A 338 93.36 57.99 5.97
CA SER A 338 94.74 58.34 5.68
C SER A 338 95.58 57.28 4.94
N ARG A 339 96.13 57.65 3.78
CA ARG A 339 97.52 57.34 3.39
C ARG A 339 98.06 58.44 2.44
N THR A 340 98.88 59.31 3.01
CA THR A 340 100.17 59.80 2.48
C THR A 340 100.41 59.73 0.96
N PRO A 341 100.50 60.86 0.23
CA PRO A 341 101.33 60.95 -0.96
C PRO A 341 102.75 61.33 -0.52
N LEU A 342 103.64 60.34 -0.45
CA LEU A 342 105.08 60.55 -0.35
C LEU A 342 105.62 60.94 -1.75
N TYR A 343 106.34 62.06 -1.79
CA TYR A 343 107.14 62.62 -2.90
C TYR A 343 106.43 63.26 -4.10
N PRO A 344 106.53 64.60 -4.26
CA PRO A 344 106.46 65.25 -5.56
C PRO A 344 107.81 65.07 -6.27
N LEU A 345 107.87 64.16 -7.25
CA LEU A 345 108.99 64.11 -8.20
C LEU A 345 108.91 65.36 -9.09
N VAL A 346 109.79 66.30 -8.82
CA VAL A 346 110.01 67.52 -9.61
C VAL A 346 110.49 67.10 -11.01
N PRO A 347 109.97 67.69 -12.11
CA PRO A 347 110.40 67.35 -13.46
C PRO A 347 111.84 67.83 -13.68
N MET A 348 112.76 66.89 -13.84
CA MET A 348 114.13 67.16 -14.25
C MET A 348 114.10 67.72 -15.69
N ARG A 349 114.67 68.91 -15.90
CA ARG A 349 114.72 69.55 -17.23
C ARG A 349 115.62 68.75 -18.15
N LEU A 350 115.02 67.86 -18.94
CA LEU A 350 115.72 67.14 -19.99
C LEU A 350 115.77 68.03 -21.26
N SER A 351 116.88 67.94 -21.99
CA SER A 351 117.25 68.77 -23.14
C SER A 351 116.23 68.69 -24.30
N ALA A 352 116.17 69.70 -25.18
CA ALA A 352 115.14 69.87 -26.22
C ALA A 352 114.90 68.66 -27.16
N THR A 353 115.83 67.70 -27.23
CA THR A 353 115.69 66.43 -27.97
C THR A 353 114.88 65.37 -27.19
N THR A 354 114.96 65.35 -25.86
CA THR A 354 114.18 64.44 -24.98
C THR A 354 112.73 64.87 -24.81
N CYS A 355 112.43 66.18 -24.82
CA CYS A 355 111.06 66.71 -24.75
C CYS A 355 110.21 66.30 -25.98
N ARG A 356 110.85 66.08 -27.15
CA ARG A 356 110.19 65.51 -28.33
C ARG A 356 109.91 64.00 -28.17
N ALA A 357 110.79 63.27 -27.51
CA ALA A 357 110.60 61.85 -27.21
C ALA A 357 109.52 61.64 -26.13
N GLU A 358 109.49 62.48 -25.09
CA GLU A 358 108.45 62.48 -24.05
C GLU A 358 107.06 62.79 -24.60
N LYS A 359 106.93 63.78 -25.49
CA LYS A 359 105.65 64.07 -26.15
C LYS A 359 105.18 62.91 -27.03
N LYS A 360 106.09 62.24 -27.75
CA LYS A 360 105.76 61.04 -28.54
C LYS A 360 105.34 59.86 -27.64
N TYR A 361 106.05 59.65 -26.53
CA TYR A 361 105.73 58.60 -25.56
C TYR A 361 104.41 58.87 -24.83
N SER A 362 104.13 60.13 -24.48
CA SER A 362 102.85 60.56 -23.91
C SER A 362 101.69 60.35 -24.88
N LEU A 363 101.86 60.64 -26.17
CA LEU A 363 100.85 60.37 -27.19
C LEU A 363 100.61 58.87 -27.37
N LEU A 364 101.67 58.05 -27.35
CA LEU A 364 101.57 56.59 -27.44
C LEU A 364 100.82 56.01 -26.23
N ILE A 365 101.11 56.51 -25.01
CA ILE A 365 100.38 56.13 -23.81
C ILE A 365 98.92 56.57 -23.90
N GLN A 366 98.66 57.78 -24.36
CA GLN A 366 97.29 58.29 -24.50
C GLN A 366 96.49 57.44 -25.50
N ASP A 367 97.06 57.12 -26.66
CA ASP A 367 96.46 56.23 -27.66
C ASP A 367 96.23 54.81 -27.09
N HIS A 368 97.19 54.28 -26.32
CA HIS A 368 97.02 53.00 -25.63
C HIS A 368 95.89 53.03 -24.56
N VAL A 369 95.76 54.12 -23.80
CA VAL A 369 94.68 54.31 -22.83
C VAL A 369 93.33 54.47 -23.53
N GLU A 370 93.28 55.19 -24.65
CA GLU A 370 92.06 55.35 -25.44
C GLU A 370 91.62 54.03 -26.10
N THR A 371 92.57 53.25 -26.61
CA THR A 371 92.28 51.89 -27.14
C THR A 371 91.81 50.94 -26.04
N LEU A 372 92.40 50.97 -24.84
CA LEU A 372 91.92 50.21 -23.68
C LEU A 372 90.50 50.63 -23.25
N ARG A 373 90.22 51.94 -23.19
CA ARG A 373 88.86 52.45 -22.90
C ARG A 373 87.85 52.02 -23.96
N LEU A 374 88.23 52.00 -25.24
CA LEU A 374 87.39 51.53 -26.33
C LEU A 374 87.13 50.01 -26.22
N GLN A 375 88.15 49.22 -25.90
CA GLN A 375 88.02 47.78 -25.64
C GLN A 375 87.09 47.51 -24.44
N GLU A 376 87.26 48.24 -23.34
CA GLU A 376 86.40 48.13 -22.17
C GLU A 376 84.95 48.51 -22.50
N LYS A 377 84.73 49.59 -23.25
CA LYS A 377 83.39 49.99 -23.71
C LYS A 377 82.75 48.90 -24.57
N ARG A 378 83.48 48.34 -25.54
CA ARG A 378 83.00 47.22 -26.37
C ARG A 378 82.68 45.99 -25.51
N HIS A 379 83.50 45.68 -24.52
CA HIS A 379 83.25 44.56 -23.61
C HIS A 379 81.99 44.78 -22.76
N ARG A 380 81.82 45.99 -22.19
CA ARG A 380 80.60 46.37 -21.45
C ARG A 380 79.35 46.31 -22.33
N GLU A 381 79.45 46.75 -23.59
CA GLU A 381 78.36 46.65 -24.56
C GLU A 381 78.01 45.18 -24.89
N LEU A 382 79.00 44.31 -25.05
CA LEU A 382 78.79 42.88 -25.25
C LEU A 382 78.12 42.22 -24.03
N LEU A 383 78.58 42.54 -22.82
CA LEU A 383 77.94 42.09 -21.58
C LEU A 383 76.50 42.58 -21.50
N ALA A 384 76.24 43.87 -21.76
CA ALA A 384 74.89 44.43 -21.75
C ALA A 384 73.96 43.76 -22.77
N ARG A 385 74.45 43.42 -23.97
CA ARG A 385 73.70 42.64 -24.95
C ARG A 385 73.39 41.23 -24.45
N ARG A 386 74.38 40.52 -23.89
CA ARG A 386 74.17 39.18 -23.29
C ARG A 386 73.15 39.22 -22.16
N PHE A 387 73.19 40.22 -21.28
CA PHE A 387 72.19 40.40 -20.21
C PHE A 387 70.78 40.62 -20.76
N ARG A 388 70.61 41.46 -21.81
CA ARG A 388 69.30 41.66 -22.44
C ARG A 388 68.77 40.39 -23.09
N VAL A 389 69.62 39.66 -23.82
CA VAL A 389 69.24 38.38 -24.44
C VAL A 389 68.86 37.35 -23.38
N SER A 390 69.65 37.23 -22.30
CA SER A 390 69.33 36.35 -21.17
C SER A 390 67.99 36.70 -20.52
N LYS A 391 67.71 37.99 -20.30
CA LYS A 391 66.41 38.45 -19.77
C LYS A 391 65.25 38.11 -20.71
N HIS A 392 65.41 38.31 -22.02
CA HIS A 392 64.38 37.93 -22.99
C HIS A 392 64.17 36.42 -23.04
N GLN A 393 65.23 35.63 -22.95
CA GLN A 393 65.13 34.17 -22.88
C GLN A 393 64.34 33.72 -21.65
N GLN A 394 64.65 34.28 -20.47
CA GLN A 394 63.88 34.02 -19.24
C GLN A 394 62.39 34.41 -19.38
N GLN A 395 62.09 35.53 -20.06
CA GLN A 395 60.70 35.91 -20.34
C GLN A 395 60.00 34.92 -21.26
N ILE A 396 60.68 34.43 -22.30
CA ILE A 396 60.15 33.41 -23.22
C ILE A 396 59.87 32.12 -22.45
N ASP A 397 60.80 31.68 -21.61
CA ASP A 397 60.66 30.45 -20.83
C ASP A 397 59.54 30.57 -19.78
N ALA A 398 59.37 31.75 -19.15
CA ALA A 398 58.24 32.02 -18.27
C ALA A 398 56.89 31.95 -19.01
N ILE A 399 56.82 32.47 -20.24
CA ILE A 399 55.61 32.38 -21.08
C ILE A 399 55.34 30.91 -21.47
N ARG A 400 56.37 30.17 -21.88
CA ARG A 400 56.26 28.74 -22.22
C ARG A 400 55.77 27.92 -21.03
N HIS A 401 56.34 28.15 -19.86
CA HIS A 401 55.94 27.46 -18.63
C HIS A 401 54.48 27.78 -18.27
N ARG A 402 54.06 29.05 -18.35
CA ARG A 402 52.67 29.45 -18.09
C ARG A 402 51.70 28.78 -19.07
N ASN A 403 52.04 28.75 -20.36
CA ASN A 403 51.21 28.09 -21.37
C ASN A 403 51.13 26.58 -21.14
N PHE A 404 52.26 25.94 -20.80
CA PHE A 404 52.29 24.51 -20.47
C PHE A 404 51.40 24.19 -19.27
N GLN A 405 51.48 24.98 -18.19
CA GLN A 405 50.61 24.83 -17.04
C GLN A 405 49.12 25.03 -17.38
N GLN A 406 48.81 26.01 -18.24
CA GLN A 406 47.44 26.22 -18.72
C GLN A 406 46.93 25.02 -19.52
N THR A 407 47.73 24.45 -20.42
CA THR A 407 47.37 23.25 -21.17
C THR A 407 47.13 22.06 -20.24
N LEU A 408 48.02 21.81 -19.28
CA LEU A 408 47.83 20.75 -18.28
C LEU A 408 46.55 20.94 -17.46
N CYS A 409 46.24 22.17 -17.08
CA CYS A 409 45.01 22.47 -16.36
C CYS A 409 43.76 22.19 -17.22
N GLN A 410 43.79 22.56 -18.51
CA GLN A 410 42.71 22.28 -19.45
C GLN A 410 42.54 20.79 -19.72
N GLU A 411 43.63 20.05 -19.89
CA GLU A 411 43.61 18.59 -20.09
C GLU A 411 43.05 17.86 -18.88
N ARG A 412 43.48 18.24 -17.66
CA ARG A 412 42.91 17.68 -16.42
C ARG A 412 41.42 17.96 -16.30
N LEU A 413 40.99 19.18 -16.62
CA LEU A 413 39.57 19.55 -16.58
C LEU A 413 38.77 18.76 -17.64
N ALA A 414 39.30 18.60 -18.84
CA ALA A 414 38.67 17.83 -19.91
C ALA A 414 38.53 16.34 -19.52
N ALA A 415 39.58 15.74 -18.96
CA ALA A 415 39.56 14.37 -18.47
C ALA A 415 38.53 14.18 -17.34
N GLN A 416 38.46 15.12 -16.39
CA GLN A 416 37.47 15.09 -15.32
C GLN A 416 36.04 15.19 -15.86
N MET A 417 35.81 16.05 -16.86
CA MET A 417 34.50 16.16 -17.51
C MET A 417 34.11 14.88 -18.26
N GLN A 418 35.06 14.24 -18.96
CA GLN A 418 34.81 12.95 -19.62
C GLN A 418 34.50 11.84 -18.62
N GLN A 419 35.23 11.76 -17.51
CA GLN A 419 34.94 10.79 -16.44
C GLN A 419 33.54 11.03 -15.85
N LYS A 420 33.14 12.30 -15.68
CA LYS A 420 31.81 12.64 -15.20
C LYS A 420 30.72 12.21 -16.20
N THR A 421 30.90 12.45 -17.50
CA THR A 421 29.91 12.06 -18.51
C THR A 421 29.79 10.54 -18.68
N THR A 422 30.88 9.79 -18.55
CA THR A 422 30.84 8.32 -18.58
C THR A 422 30.15 7.75 -17.35
N LEU A 423 30.40 8.30 -16.16
CA LEU A 423 29.70 7.92 -14.93
C LEU A 423 28.19 8.23 -15.04
N GLU A 424 27.82 9.42 -15.51
CA GLU A 424 26.42 9.78 -15.76
C GLU A 424 25.75 8.87 -16.79
N SER A 425 26.47 8.46 -17.85
CA SER A 425 25.99 7.48 -18.81
C SER A 425 25.73 6.12 -18.15
N HIS A 426 26.68 5.62 -17.35
CA HIS A 426 26.56 4.37 -16.62
C HIS A 426 25.39 4.41 -15.61
N MET A 427 25.23 5.52 -14.88
CA MET A 427 24.09 5.71 -13.97
C MET A 427 22.76 5.68 -14.70
N ARG A 428 22.66 6.32 -15.88
CA ARG A 428 21.45 6.26 -16.72
C ARG A 428 21.13 4.84 -17.16
N ILE A 429 22.14 4.07 -17.59
CA ILE A 429 21.97 2.66 -17.98
C ILE A 429 21.50 1.82 -16.78
N MET A 430 22.14 1.96 -15.62
CA MET A 430 21.73 1.24 -14.41
C MET A 430 20.29 1.58 -13.99
N MET A 431 19.93 2.86 -14.00
CA MET A 431 18.58 3.30 -13.65
C MET A 431 17.54 2.75 -14.64
N ASN A 432 17.83 2.76 -15.93
CA ASN A 432 16.95 2.16 -16.94
C ASN A 432 16.80 0.64 -16.74
N ASN A 433 17.87 -0.06 -16.36
CA ASN A 433 17.81 -1.49 -16.07
C ASN A 433 16.95 -1.77 -14.83
N VAL A 434 17.10 -0.98 -13.76
CA VAL A 434 16.25 -1.08 -12.55
C VAL A 434 14.78 -0.86 -12.90
N LEU A 435 14.47 0.20 -13.66
CA LEU A 435 13.10 0.47 -14.11
C LEU A 435 12.52 -0.66 -14.98
N THR A 436 13.36 -1.29 -15.81
CA THR A 436 12.93 -2.43 -16.63
C THR A 436 12.61 -3.65 -15.77
N ILE A 437 13.47 -3.96 -14.79
CA ILE A 437 13.24 -5.04 -13.82
C ILE A 437 11.98 -4.78 -12.99
N GLU A 438 11.76 -3.55 -12.52
CA GLU A 438 10.55 -3.19 -11.77
C GLU A 438 9.29 -3.31 -12.62
N LYS A 439 9.33 -2.86 -13.88
CA LYS A 439 8.24 -3.03 -14.84
C LYS A 439 7.91 -4.51 -15.07
N GLU A 440 8.91 -5.37 -15.19
CA GLU A 440 8.70 -6.81 -15.32
C GLU A 440 8.13 -7.44 -14.05
N LYS A 441 8.63 -7.06 -12.87
CA LYS A 441 8.06 -7.49 -11.57
C LYS A 441 6.59 -7.11 -11.45
N LEU A 442 6.21 -5.90 -11.85
CA LEU A 442 4.81 -5.45 -11.85
C LEU A 442 3.95 -6.25 -12.82
N LYS A 443 4.47 -6.56 -14.02
CA LYS A 443 3.77 -7.43 -14.98
C LYS A 443 3.55 -8.85 -14.44
N ILE A 444 4.54 -9.42 -13.75
CA ILE A 444 4.42 -10.74 -13.12
C ILE A 444 3.33 -10.70 -12.04
N LYS A 445 3.39 -9.74 -11.11
CA LYS A 445 2.35 -9.56 -10.09
C LYS A 445 0.95 -9.39 -10.70
N GLN A 446 0.82 -8.61 -11.78
CA GLN A 446 -0.44 -8.44 -12.48
C GLN A 446 -0.97 -9.76 -13.07
N LYS A 447 -0.10 -10.60 -13.63
CA LYS A 447 -0.47 -11.94 -14.11
C LYS A 447 -0.93 -12.82 -12.95
N ASP A 448 -0.17 -12.86 -11.86
CA ASP A 448 -0.51 -13.65 -10.67
C ASP A 448 -1.87 -13.24 -10.09
N PHE A 449 -2.15 -11.94 -9.96
CA PHE A 449 -3.46 -11.45 -9.52
C PHE A 449 -4.58 -11.81 -10.50
N SER A 450 -4.33 -11.74 -11.80
CA SER A 450 -5.31 -12.12 -12.82
C SER A 450 -5.62 -13.62 -12.75
N GLU A 451 -4.61 -14.46 -12.50
CA GLU A 451 -4.77 -15.90 -12.30
C GLU A 451 -5.53 -16.22 -11.02
N GLN A 452 -5.24 -15.52 -9.91
CA GLN A 452 -5.99 -15.64 -8.66
C GLN A 452 -7.47 -15.26 -8.84
N ILE A 453 -7.76 -14.16 -9.54
CA ILE A 453 -9.14 -13.74 -9.84
C ILE A 453 -9.86 -14.81 -10.68
N LYS A 454 -9.20 -15.34 -11.73
CA LYS A 454 -9.77 -16.44 -12.54
C LYS A 454 -10.02 -17.70 -11.71
N SER A 455 -9.11 -18.04 -10.80
CA SER A 455 -9.28 -19.17 -9.88
C SER A 455 -10.50 -18.99 -8.99
N ILE A 456 -10.64 -17.82 -8.35
CA ILE A 456 -11.80 -17.46 -7.52
C ILE A 456 -13.10 -17.53 -8.32
N GLN A 457 -13.14 -16.93 -9.52
CA GLN A 457 -14.31 -16.97 -10.40
C GLN A 457 -14.69 -18.41 -10.78
N SER A 458 -13.70 -19.24 -11.13
CA SER A 458 -13.94 -20.65 -11.46
C SER A 458 -14.45 -21.45 -10.26
N SER A 459 -13.97 -21.15 -9.04
CA SER A 459 -14.44 -21.75 -7.80
C SER A 459 -15.89 -21.35 -7.50
N HIS A 460 -16.21 -20.06 -7.61
CA HIS A 460 -17.58 -19.54 -7.47
C HIS A 460 -18.52 -20.21 -8.46
N GLN A 461 -18.14 -20.30 -9.74
CA GLN A 461 -18.95 -20.95 -10.76
C GLN A 461 -19.19 -22.44 -10.46
N ARG A 462 -18.21 -23.14 -9.88
CA ARG A 462 -18.38 -24.54 -9.44
C ARG A 462 -19.35 -24.63 -8.26
N GLN A 463 -19.28 -23.71 -7.31
CA GLN A 463 -20.20 -23.65 -6.17
C GLN A 463 -21.64 -23.37 -6.61
N GLU A 464 -21.83 -22.43 -7.54
CA GLU A 464 -23.14 -22.13 -8.13
C GLU A 464 -23.74 -23.36 -8.81
N ARG A 465 -22.97 -24.04 -9.67
CA ARG A 465 -23.43 -25.29 -10.30
C ARG A 465 -23.75 -26.38 -9.28
N ALA A 466 -22.96 -26.50 -8.20
CA ALA A 466 -23.25 -27.46 -7.14
C ALA A 466 -24.57 -27.15 -6.43
N LEU A 467 -24.85 -25.87 -6.15
CA LEU A 467 -26.12 -25.44 -5.57
C LEU A 467 -27.29 -25.66 -6.51
N GLU A 468 -27.15 -25.35 -7.80
CA GLU A 468 -28.16 -25.64 -8.83
C GLU A 468 -28.50 -27.14 -8.84
N THR A 469 -27.48 -28.02 -8.91
CA THR A 469 -27.70 -29.46 -8.88
C THR A 469 -28.34 -29.97 -7.59
N PHE A 470 -28.04 -29.35 -6.45
CA PHE A 470 -28.66 -29.69 -5.17
C PHE A 470 -30.15 -29.33 -5.19
N PHE A 471 -30.52 -28.13 -5.64
CA PHE A 471 -31.92 -27.73 -5.71
C PHE A 471 -32.71 -28.51 -6.77
N ASP A 472 -32.10 -28.82 -7.91
CA ASP A 472 -32.69 -29.72 -8.91
C ASP A 472 -32.98 -31.10 -8.32
N HIS A 473 -32.06 -31.64 -7.52
CA HIS A 473 -32.26 -32.91 -6.83
C HIS A 473 -33.37 -32.84 -5.79
N GLN A 474 -33.42 -31.79 -4.96
CA GLN A 474 -34.51 -31.59 -4.00
C GLN A 474 -35.87 -31.47 -4.68
N LEU A 475 -35.94 -30.73 -5.80
CA LEU A 475 -37.17 -30.61 -6.58
C LEU A 475 -37.59 -31.95 -7.19
N ALA A 476 -36.63 -32.77 -7.65
CA ALA A 476 -36.90 -34.10 -8.16
C ALA A 476 -37.44 -35.03 -7.07
N LEU A 477 -36.87 -34.99 -5.86
CA LEU A 477 -37.37 -35.75 -4.70
C LEU A 477 -38.80 -35.34 -4.33
N LEU A 478 -39.09 -34.04 -4.28
CA LEU A 478 -40.45 -33.55 -4.00
C LEU A 478 -41.46 -33.99 -5.07
N LYS A 479 -41.06 -33.99 -6.35
CA LYS A 479 -41.89 -34.52 -7.44
C LYS A 479 -42.15 -36.01 -7.27
N GLU A 480 -41.12 -36.78 -6.90
CA GLU A 480 -41.27 -38.22 -6.63
C GLU A 480 -42.19 -38.49 -5.44
N GLU A 481 -42.05 -37.74 -4.35
CA GLU A 481 -42.91 -37.86 -3.16
C GLU A 481 -44.36 -37.51 -3.49
N LEU A 482 -44.61 -36.44 -4.24
CA LEU A 482 -45.95 -36.08 -4.70
C LEU A 482 -46.55 -37.19 -5.56
N LEU A 483 -45.78 -37.75 -6.50
CA LEU A 483 -46.23 -38.88 -7.32
C LEU A 483 -46.56 -40.11 -6.45
N ARG A 484 -45.71 -40.47 -5.48
CA ARG A 484 -45.99 -41.56 -4.54
C ARG A 484 -47.28 -41.31 -3.76
N ASN A 485 -47.46 -40.11 -3.21
CA ASN A 485 -48.67 -39.73 -2.48
C ASN A 485 -49.93 -39.83 -3.34
N THR A 486 -49.88 -39.39 -4.61
CA THR A 486 -51.01 -39.55 -5.53
C THR A 486 -51.36 -41.02 -5.80
N VAL A 487 -50.35 -41.88 -5.97
CA VAL A 487 -50.56 -43.32 -6.16
C VAL A 487 -51.13 -43.96 -4.89
N GLU A 488 -50.66 -43.59 -3.70
CA GLU A 488 -51.19 -44.06 -2.42
C GLU A 488 -52.64 -43.60 -2.19
N GLN A 489 -52.97 -42.36 -2.53
CA GLN A 489 -54.34 -41.85 -2.47
C GLN A 489 -55.27 -42.61 -3.43
N ASP A 490 -54.85 -42.85 -4.67
CA ASP A 490 -55.61 -43.64 -5.63
C ASP A 490 -55.83 -45.09 -5.15
N LEU A 491 -54.83 -45.68 -4.51
CA LEU A 491 -54.91 -47.05 -3.99
C LEU A 491 -55.84 -47.13 -2.76
N THR A 492 -55.73 -46.18 -1.84
CA THR A 492 -56.64 -46.07 -0.69
C THR A 492 -58.08 -45.80 -1.13
N GLU A 493 -58.30 -44.93 -2.12
CA GLU A 493 -59.63 -44.69 -2.67
C GLU A 493 -60.21 -45.96 -3.32
N LYS A 494 -59.42 -46.69 -4.11
CA LYS A 494 -59.83 -47.99 -4.68
C LYS A 494 -60.16 -48.99 -3.59
N ALA A 495 -59.35 -49.08 -2.53
CA ALA A 495 -59.61 -49.95 -1.38
C ALA A 495 -60.91 -49.56 -0.66
N HIS A 496 -61.15 -48.28 -0.41
CA HIS A 496 -62.39 -47.77 0.17
C HIS A 496 -63.61 -48.08 -0.70
N ARG A 497 -63.51 -47.89 -2.03
CA ARG A 497 -64.59 -48.24 -2.98
C ARG A 497 -64.89 -49.74 -2.99
N LEU A 498 -63.86 -50.59 -2.90
CA LEU A 498 -64.03 -52.05 -2.82
C LEU A 498 -64.64 -52.47 -1.48
N ALA A 499 -64.18 -51.91 -0.37
CA ALA A 499 -64.71 -52.18 0.97
C ALA A 499 -66.18 -51.74 1.08
N SER A 500 -66.53 -50.55 0.60
CA SER A 500 -67.92 -50.07 0.59
C SER A 500 -68.83 -50.94 -0.29
N LYS A 501 -68.34 -51.38 -1.46
CA LYS A 501 -69.05 -52.33 -2.32
C LYS A 501 -69.26 -53.68 -1.64
N GLN A 502 -68.27 -54.17 -0.90
CA GLN A 502 -68.39 -55.43 -0.15
C GLN A 502 -69.41 -55.31 0.98
N LEU A 503 -69.35 -54.23 1.77
CA LEU A 503 -70.33 -53.95 2.82
C LEU A 503 -71.76 -53.91 2.26
N LEU A 504 -71.98 -53.27 1.11
CA LEU A 504 -73.29 -53.24 0.45
C LEU A 504 -73.75 -54.61 -0.06
N ARG A 505 -72.82 -55.53 -0.38
CA ARG A 505 -73.16 -56.92 -0.69
C ARG A 505 -73.55 -57.67 0.58
N ASP A 506 -72.78 -57.51 1.65
CA ASP A 506 -73.01 -58.18 2.93
C ASP A 506 -74.33 -57.70 3.57
N LEU A 507 -74.66 -56.40 3.48
CA LEU A 507 -75.95 -55.86 3.92
C LEU A 507 -77.12 -56.42 3.12
N ARG A 508 -76.98 -56.56 1.80
CA ARG A 508 -78.00 -57.19 0.95
C ARG A 508 -78.18 -58.66 1.30
N HIS A 509 -77.08 -59.40 1.46
CA HIS A 509 -77.13 -60.80 1.91
C HIS A 509 -77.78 -60.92 3.29
N HIS A 510 -77.49 -60.02 4.23
CA HIS A 510 -78.11 -60.02 5.54
C HIS A 510 -79.61 -59.72 5.47
N GLN A 511 -80.05 -58.79 4.60
CA GLN A 511 -81.46 -58.53 4.33
C GLN A 511 -82.15 -59.75 3.71
N ASP A 512 -81.52 -60.41 2.74
CA ASP A 512 -82.05 -61.61 2.09
C ASP A 512 -82.19 -62.77 3.09
N GLU A 513 -81.20 -63.00 3.95
CA GLU A 513 -81.26 -64.01 5.02
C GLU A 513 -82.33 -63.66 6.06
N ASN A 514 -82.49 -62.38 6.41
CA ASN A 514 -83.56 -61.93 7.30
C ASN A 514 -84.94 -62.18 6.65
N LEU A 515 -85.11 -61.84 5.37
CA LEU A 515 -86.34 -62.11 4.62
C LEU A 515 -86.63 -63.61 4.56
N LYS A 516 -85.62 -64.43 4.22
CA LYS A 516 -85.73 -65.89 4.21
C LYS A 516 -86.15 -66.44 5.58
N CYS A 517 -85.51 -66.00 6.67
CA CYS A 517 -85.90 -66.37 8.02
C CYS A 517 -87.35 -65.98 8.35
N THR A 518 -87.81 -64.80 7.90
CA THR A 518 -89.22 -64.39 8.09
C THR A 518 -90.20 -65.23 7.27
N ILE A 519 -89.83 -65.61 6.04
CA ILE A 519 -90.60 -66.50 5.18
C ILE A 519 -90.68 -67.89 5.80
N ASP A 520 -89.55 -68.45 6.25
CA ASP A 520 -89.48 -69.76 6.91
C ASP A 520 -90.35 -69.78 8.17
N LYS A 521 -90.26 -68.75 9.03
CA LYS A 521 -91.16 -68.57 10.19
C LYS A 521 -92.62 -68.47 9.78
N ALA A 522 -92.94 -67.79 8.68
CA ALA A 522 -94.31 -67.68 8.19
C ALA A 522 -94.84 -69.03 7.66
N GLN A 523 -93.99 -69.80 6.97
CA GLN A 523 -94.29 -71.16 6.51
C GLN A 523 -94.45 -72.12 7.69
N GLU A 524 -93.61 -72.06 8.71
CA GLU A 524 -93.76 -72.82 9.95
C GLU A 524 -95.08 -72.51 10.64
N ARG A 525 -95.47 -71.23 10.74
CA ARG A 525 -96.79 -70.84 11.24
C ARG A 525 -97.93 -71.38 10.38
N GLN A 526 -97.76 -71.48 9.07
CA GLN A 526 -98.74 -72.10 8.18
C GLN A 526 -98.82 -73.61 8.39
N LYS A 527 -97.68 -74.31 8.48
CA LYS A 527 -97.62 -75.74 8.84
C LYS A 527 -98.27 -75.97 10.19
N HIS A 528 -97.97 -75.16 11.20
CA HIS A 528 -98.59 -75.23 12.52
C HIS A 528 -100.11 -74.98 12.46
N ARG A 529 -100.58 -74.04 11.63
CA ARG A 529 -102.01 -73.82 11.36
C ARG A 529 -102.67 -75.03 10.72
N LEU A 530 -102.02 -75.68 9.75
CA LEU A 530 -102.50 -76.91 9.14
C LEU A 530 -102.52 -78.07 10.14
N TYR A 531 -101.46 -78.27 10.93
CA TYR A 531 -101.41 -79.31 11.96
C TYR A 531 -102.46 -79.10 13.06
N THR A 532 -102.70 -77.85 13.48
CA THR A 532 -103.75 -77.53 14.45
C THR A 532 -105.14 -77.75 13.85
N TRP A 533 -105.38 -77.30 12.62
CA TRP A 533 -106.62 -77.59 11.90
C TRP A 533 -106.86 -79.09 11.73
N GLU A 534 -105.84 -79.87 11.35
CA GLU A 534 -105.94 -81.32 11.19
C GLU A 534 -106.18 -82.01 12.53
N ARG A 535 -105.50 -81.60 13.60
CA ARG A 535 -105.75 -82.10 14.96
C ARG A 535 -107.17 -81.78 15.43
N ASP A 536 -107.65 -80.56 15.18
CA ASP A 536 -109.02 -80.16 15.52
C ASP A 536 -110.06 -80.88 14.65
N HIS A 537 -109.77 -81.11 13.37
CA HIS A 537 -110.59 -81.89 12.47
C HIS A 537 -110.64 -83.38 12.88
N GLN A 538 -109.51 -83.97 13.27
CA GLN A 538 -109.44 -85.32 13.85
C GLN A 538 -110.22 -85.40 15.16
N ARG A 539 -110.12 -84.39 16.04
CA ARG A 539 -110.98 -84.31 17.25
C ARG A 539 -112.45 -84.27 16.86
N GLN A 540 -112.82 -83.54 15.81
CA GLN A 540 -114.18 -83.50 15.27
C GLN A 540 -114.62 -84.88 14.75
N ILE A 541 -113.77 -85.59 14.01
CA ILE A 541 -114.04 -86.95 13.53
C ILE A 541 -114.17 -87.91 14.71
N THR A 542 -113.31 -87.83 15.73
CA THR A 542 -113.41 -88.63 16.96
C THR A 542 -114.70 -88.33 17.73
N GLN A 543 -115.12 -87.05 17.78
CA GLN A 543 -116.43 -86.67 18.34
C GLN A 543 -117.61 -87.22 17.52
N MET A 544 -117.47 -87.32 16.19
CA MET A 544 -118.48 -87.89 15.30
C MET A 544 -118.52 -89.42 15.27
N THR A 545 -117.45 -90.10 15.73
CA THR A 545 -117.34 -91.58 15.73
C THR A 545 -117.64 -92.23 17.08
N GLN A 546 -117.82 -91.47 18.16
CA GLN A 546 -118.42 -91.99 19.39
C GLN A 546 -119.95 -91.89 19.32
N LYS A 547 -120.57 -92.85 18.63
CA LYS A 547 -122.00 -93.14 18.78
C LYS A 547 -122.15 -94.22 19.86
N GLU A 548 -122.52 -93.80 21.06
CA GLU A 548 -123.19 -94.62 22.07
C GLU A 548 -123.98 -93.69 23.04
N PRO A 549 -125.04 -94.19 23.68
CA PRO A 549 -126.39 -93.70 23.38
C PRO A 549 -126.96 -92.70 24.40
N THR A 550 -127.86 -91.88 23.86
CA THR A 550 -128.93 -91.08 24.51
C THR A 550 -129.10 -91.25 26.03
N ARG A 551 -128.75 -90.20 26.78
CA ARG A 551 -129.35 -89.91 28.08
C ARG A 551 -129.79 -88.45 28.12
N THR A 552 -131.11 -88.29 27.98
CA THR A 552 -131.97 -87.31 28.66
C THR A 552 -131.20 -86.19 29.40
N ILE A 553 -131.11 -85.03 28.75
CA ILE A 553 -130.64 -83.80 29.37
C ILE A 553 -131.74 -83.33 30.32
N ASP A 554 -131.41 -83.41 31.59
CA ASP A 554 -132.16 -82.95 32.75
C ASP A 554 -132.44 -81.42 32.64
N PRO A 555 -133.71 -80.98 32.69
CA PRO A 555 -134.06 -79.55 32.62
C PRO A 555 -133.45 -78.69 33.74
N PHE A 556 -132.89 -79.27 34.80
CA PHE A 556 -132.19 -78.53 35.85
C PHE A 556 -130.73 -78.13 35.47
N HIS A 557 -130.09 -78.82 34.52
CA HIS A 557 -128.71 -78.50 34.09
C HIS A 557 -128.66 -77.31 33.11
N ALA A 558 -129.70 -77.11 32.29
CA ALA A 558 -129.85 -75.94 31.42
C ALA A 558 -130.10 -74.64 32.22
N ALA A 559 -130.78 -74.73 33.37
CA ALA A 559 -130.97 -73.59 34.28
C ALA A 559 -129.67 -73.21 35.02
N ALA A 560 -128.82 -74.19 35.38
CA ALA A 560 -127.56 -73.95 36.07
C ALA A 560 -126.49 -73.24 35.20
N ILE A 561 -126.46 -73.47 33.89
CA ILE A 561 -125.53 -72.79 32.98
C ILE A 561 -125.96 -71.33 32.74
N ARG A 562 -127.26 -71.05 32.56
CA ARG A 562 -127.77 -69.67 32.46
C ARG A 562 -127.55 -68.86 33.75
N ALA A 563 -127.57 -69.49 34.92
CA ALA A 563 -127.24 -68.83 36.19
C ALA A 563 -125.74 -68.52 36.34
N ARG A 564 -124.85 -69.25 35.65
CA ARG A 564 -123.39 -69.04 35.69
C ARG A 564 -122.96 -67.92 34.73
N GLU A 565 -123.61 -67.78 33.57
CA GLU A 565 -123.35 -66.69 32.61
C GLU A 565 -123.79 -65.32 33.15
N LEU A 566 -124.88 -65.25 33.92
CA LEU A 566 -125.31 -64.00 34.59
C LEU A 566 -124.39 -63.56 35.73
N ARG A 567 -123.53 -64.44 36.28
CA ARG A 567 -122.53 -64.08 37.30
C ARG A 567 -121.17 -63.62 36.72
N GLN A 568 -120.85 -63.95 35.47
CA GLN A 568 -119.58 -63.54 34.84
C GLN A 568 -119.66 -62.20 34.09
N ALA A 569 -120.86 -61.68 33.82
CA ALA A 569 -121.06 -60.34 33.25
C ALA A 569 -120.86 -59.17 34.25
N LYS A 570 -120.59 -59.44 35.55
CA LYS A 570 -120.40 -58.41 36.60
C LYS A 570 -118.96 -58.20 37.11
N HIS A 571 -117.95 -58.87 36.55
CA HIS A 571 -116.60 -58.90 37.15
C HIS A 571 -115.39 -58.51 36.28
N GLN A 572 -115.55 -57.80 35.15
CA GLN A 572 -114.38 -57.18 34.47
C GLN A 572 -114.64 -55.73 34.01
N THR A 573 -115.07 -54.91 34.97
CA THR A 573 -114.70 -53.48 35.02
C THR A 573 -113.48 -53.35 35.94
N HIS A 574 -112.48 -52.55 35.53
CA HIS A 574 -111.24 -52.15 36.23
C HIS A 574 -110.01 -53.07 36.13
N LYS A 575 -109.03 -52.61 35.31
CA LYS A 575 -107.66 -52.18 35.69
C LYS A 575 -106.89 -51.83 34.39
N ARG A 576 -106.54 -50.56 34.10
CA ARG A 576 -105.31 -49.85 34.55
C ARG A 576 -104.08 -50.76 34.40
N SER A 577 -103.00 -50.39 33.72
CA SER A 577 -102.17 -49.19 33.89
C SER A 577 -100.97 -49.24 32.93
N ILE A 578 -100.59 -48.13 32.30
CA ILE A 578 -99.34 -47.35 32.55
C ILE A 578 -98.03 -48.03 32.12
N SER A 579 -97.21 -47.33 31.33
CA SER A 579 -95.77 -47.05 31.58
C SER A 579 -94.97 -46.97 30.26
N LYS A 580 -94.62 -45.76 29.78
CA LYS A 580 -93.29 -45.10 29.83
C LYS A 580 -92.33 -45.57 28.71
N HIS A 581 -91.85 -44.72 27.79
CA HIS A 581 -90.92 -43.56 27.86
C HIS A 581 -89.52 -43.96 27.35
N ASN A 582 -88.93 -43.04 26.57
CA ASN A 582 -87.51 -42.81 26.21
C ASN A 582 -87.28 -42.95 24.68
N THR A 583 -87.01 -41.90 23.88
CA THR A 583 -86.01 -40.80 23.87
C THR A 583 -84.55 -41.24 23.73
N VAL A 584 -83.83 -40.48 22.88
CA VAL A 584 -82.35 -40.36 22.73
C VAL A 584 -81.74 -41.42 21.79
N ALA A 585 -80.84 -41.19 20.83
CA ALA A 585 -80.03 -40.05 20.37
C ALA A 585 -79.57 -40.33 18.91
N ASP A 586 -79.17 -39.25 18.22
CA ASP A 586 -77.99 -39.11 17.33
C ASP A 586 -77.50 -40.32 16.52
N ASP A 587 -77.46 -40.17 15.19
CA ASP A 587 -76.29 -39.61 14.50
C ASP A 587 -76.70 -38.96 13.16
#